data_AF-A0A1I6TBU6-F1
#
_entry.id   AF-A0A1I6TBU6-F1
#
_cell.length_a   1.000
_cell.length_b   1.000
_cell.length_c   1.000
_cell.angle_alpha   90.00
_cell.angle_beta   90.00
_cell.angle_gamma   90.00
#
_symmetry.space_group_name_H-M   'P 1'
#
loop_
_entity.id
_entity.type
_entity.pdbx_description
1 polymer ?
#
loop_
_entity_poly.entity_id
_entity_poly.type
_entity_poly.pdbx_seq_one_letter_code
_entity_poly.pdbx_strand_id
1 'polypeptide(L)'
;MKRLMIFISLALILASCSAKENAHIGKNNASGSLVNLQIQGHQGAVTTPYKMRDGKVWIPADQAAELFGYRYEMEPESQSASMGYTDPIYRFKLNSKQAHIGDEPLTLHEAPRLIDRKLYLETSSLSQLWQTPLDWDAKLNSIVVTPPAVEEPDRSSAMSVPRNTLRAKALDTDDSEWNPNDNTDGNQDETEANPDNNQDGNTGAESPDGNQGGNQGGNQGGNTAPSADAEKVISFAKQFMAIPYKFAAAPYVESRKFDCSSFVQHVFDHVGIELPRSSRAQSKIGQYVTREYFKPGDVVFFYTPGRYSSNKIVGHVGIYIGNNQVIHTYGSPGVTISELEGSWNDRVLWGRRVL
;
A
#
# COMPACT_ATOMS: atom_id res chain seq x y z
N MET A 1 11.36 -10.63 -82.83
CA MET A 1 11.69 -9.29 -83.36
C MET A 1 12.59 -8.60 -82.35
N LYS A 2 13.77 -8.19 -82.80
CA LYS A 2 14.80 -7.45 -82.05
C LYS A 2 14.28 -6.05 -81.72
N ARG A 3 14.63 -5.50 -80.56
CA ARG A 3 15.09 -4.11 -80.46
C ARG A 3 16.01 -3.92 -79.25
N LEU A 4 17.27 -3.74 -79.61
CA LEU A 4 18.44 -3.31 -78.87
C LEU A 4 18.61 -1.80 -79.12
N MET A 5 18.89 -1.01 -78.09
CA MET A 5 19.51 0.34 -78.15
C MET A 5 19.74 0.78 -76.68
N ILE A 6 20.93 0.66 -76.07
CA ILE A 6 22.22 1.36 -76.22
C ILE A 6 22.20 2.84 -75.77
N PHE A 7 22.70 3.02 -74.53
CA PHE A 7 23.61 4.02 -73.95
C PHE A 7 23.39 5.53 -74.14
N ILE A 8 23.30 6.25 -73.01
CA ILE A 8 24.10 7.46 -72.76
C ILE A 8 24.68 7.41 -71.35
N SER A 9 26.01 7.35 -71.27
CA SER A 9 26.82 7.65 -70.09
C SER A 9 26.77 9.14 -69.79
N LEU A 10 26.53 9.52 -68.54
CA LEU A 10 27.03 10.79 -68.00
C LEU A 10 27.68 10.51 -66.65
N ALA A 11 29.01 10.41 -66.68
CA ALA A 11 29.84 10.47 -65.49
C ALA A 11 30.10 11.96 -65.18
N LEU A 12 29.71 12.40 -63.99
CA LEU A 12 30.25 13.62 -63.40
C LEU A 12 30.79 13.28 -62.01
N ILE A 13 32.06 13.61 -61.82
CA ILE A 13 32.93 13.22 -60.73
C ILE A 13 32.98 14.34 -59.68
N LEU A 14 32.78 13.93 -58.43
CA LEU A 14 33.25 14.48 -57.14
C LEU A 14 32.83 15.89 -56.67
N ALA A 15 32.12 15.91 -55.55
CA ALA A 15 32.56 16.65 -54.37
C ALA A 15 32.26 15.83 -53.10
N SER A 16 33.32 15.45 -52.40
CA SER A 16 33.28 14.81 -51.08
C SER A 16 32.67 15.75 -50.05
N CYS A 17 31.72 15.26 -49.25
CA CYS A 17 31.60 15.71 -47.87
C CYS A 17 31.14 14.56 -46.97
N SER A 18 31.78 14.54 -45.81
CA SER A 18 31.79 13.53 -44.77
C SER A 18 30.45 13.42 -44.02
N ALA A 19 29.94 12.20 -43.86
CA ALA A 19 29.69 11.59 -42.55
C ALA A 19 28.99 10.22 -42.73
N LYS A 20 29.63 9.19 -42.19
CA LYS A 20 29.03 7.91 -41.76
C LYS A 20 27.83 8.24 -40.85
N GLU A 21 26.73 7.51 -40.83
CA GLU A 21 26.63 6.06 -40.72
C GLU A 21 25.19 5.69 -41.09
N ASN A 22 25.03 4.85 -42.11
CA ASN A 22 23.77 4.19 -42.39
C ASN A 22 23.48 3.29 -41.18
N ALA A 23 22.51 3.67 -40.35
CA ALA A 23 21.87 2.76 -39.44
C ALA A 23 21.13 1.71 -40.28
N HIS A 24 21.86 0.68 -40.69
CA HIS A 24 21.28 -0.59 -41.08
C HIS A 24 20.43 -1.06 -39.91
N ILE A 25 19.11 -0.88 -40.03
CA ILE A 25 18.12 -1.59 -39.23
C ILE A 25 18.29 -3.06 -39.62
N GLY A 26 19.20 -3.72 -38.91
CA GLY A 26 19.45 -5.14 -39.01
C GLY A 26 18.19 -5.87 -38.61
N LYS A 27 17.56 -6.53 -39.59
CA LYS A 27 16.74 -7.71 -39.34
C LYS A 27 17.57 -8.66 -38.49
N ASN A 28 17.14 -8.90 -37.25
CA ASN A 28 17.24 -10.17 -36.52
C ASN A 28 16.61 -9.98 -35.14
N ASN A 29 15.30 -10.22 -35.07
CA ASN A 29 14.56 -10.39 -33.83
C ASN A 29 15.07 -11.66 -33.12
N ALA A 30 16.12 -11.52 -32.30
CA ALA A 30 16.46 -12.54 -31.31
C ALA A 30 15.50 -12.38 -30.12
N SER A 31 14.39 -13.12 -30.19
CA SER A 31 13.47 -13.36 -29.08
C SER A 31 14.17 -14.21 -28.01
N GLY A 32 14.28 -13.71 -26.77
CA GLY A 32 14.68 -14.51 -25.59
C GLY A 32 16.12 -14.33 -25.08
N SER A 33 16.85 -13.30 -25.48
CA SER A 33 18.17 -12.98 -24.91
C SER A 33 18.09 -12.59 -23.43
N LEU A 34 19.16 -12.82 -22.66
CA LEU A 34 19.23 -12.44 -21.24
C LEU A 34 19.69 -10.98 -21.09
N VAL A 35 19.11 -10.19 -20.19
CA VAL A 35 19.58 -8.84 -19.79
C VAL A 35 20.00 -8.89 -18.32
N ASN A 36 21.08 -8.20 -17.98
CA ASN A 36 21.46 -7.97 -16.58
C ASN A 36 20.75 -6.72 -16.04
N LEU A 37 19.81 -6.89 -15.12
CA LEU A 37 19.22 -5.78 -14.40
C LEU A 37 19.99 -5.52 -13.12
N GLN A 38 20.45 -4.30 -12.93
CA GLN A 38 21.26 -3.87 -11.80
C GLN A 38 20.60 -2.69 -11.10
N ILE A 39 20.58 -2.72 -9.77
CA ILE A 39 20.16 -1.58 -8.96
C ILE A 39 21.40 -0.85 -8.47
N GLN A 40 21.50 0.45 -8.76
CA GLN A 40 22.61 1.28 -8.32
C GLN A 40 22.67 1.33 -6.78
N GLY A 41 23.79 0.88 -6.20
CA GLY A 41 23.98 0.86 -4.74
C GLY A 41 23.37 -0.35 -4.02
N HIS A 42 22.86 -1.36 -4.73
CA HIS A 42 22.51 -2.67 -4.17
C HIS A 42 23.47 -3.75 -4.69
N GLN A 43 23.78 -4.73 -3.82
CA GLN A 43 24.58 -5.90 -4.18
C GLN A 43 23.67 -6.91 -4.89
N GLY A 44 23.73 -6.97 -6.22
CA GLY A 44 23.04 -8.00 -6.99
C GLY A 44 22.69 -7.54 -8.41
N ALA A 45 23.07 -8.34 -9.40
CA ALA A 45 22.54 -8.26 -10.75
C ALA A 45 21.56 -9.42 -10.94
N VAL A 46 20.33 -9.13 -11.37
CA VAL A 46 19.37 -10.17 -11.77
C VAL A 46 19.48 -10.33 -13.28
N THR A 47 19.86 -11.53 -13.72
CA THR A 47 19.86 -11.87 -15.15
C THR A 47 18.49 -12.40 -15.54
N THR A 48 17.79 -11.73 -16.45
CA THR A 48 16.43 -12.12 -16.85
C THR A 48 16.27 -12.15 -18.36
N PRO A 49 15.44 -13.04 -18.95
CA PRO A 49 15.15 -12.97 -20.37
C PRO A 49 14.42 -11.66 -20.70
N TYR A 50 14.76 -11.03 -21.81
CA TYR A 50 14.02 -9.92 -22.38
C TYR A 50 13.56 -10.23 -23.80
N LYS A 51 12.62 -9.43 -24.28
CA LYS A 51 12.18 -9.45 -25.67
C LYS A 51 12.30 -8.08 -26.28
N MET A 52 12.95 -8.00 -27.43
CA MET A 52 12.88 -6.82 -28.28
C MET A 52 11.63 -6.91 -29.15
N ARG A 53 10.80 -5.87 -29.11
CA ARG A 53 9.63 -5.75 -29.96
C ARG A 53 9.34 -4.29 -30.24
N ASP A 54 9.11 -3.96 -31.50
CA ASP A 54 8.81 -2.60 -31.97
C ASP A 54 9.90 -1.58 -31.56
N GLY A 55 11.16 -2.03 -31.51
CA GLY A 55 12.31 -1.23 -31.06
C GLY A 55 12.41 -1.01 -29.55
N LYS A 56 11.56 -1.66 -28.75
CA LYS A 56 11.48 -1.51 -27.29
C LYS A 56 11.91 -2.78 -26.56
N VAL A 57 12.43 -2.60 -25.35
CA VAL A 57 12.83 -3.69 -24.44
C VAL A 57 11.66 -4.04 -23.53
N TRP A 58 11.31 -5.33 -23.50
CA TRP A 58 10.24 -5.88 -22.69
C TRP A 58 10.82 -6.85 -21.68
N ILE A 59 10.50 -6.67 -20.40
CA ILE A 59 10.99 -7.46 -19.27
C ILE A 59 9.83 -8.21 -18.63
N PRO A 60 10.00 -9.50 -18.27
CA PRO A 60 9.00 -10.25 -17.51
C PRO A 60 8.70 -9.54 -16.19
N ALA A 61 7.43 -9.34 -15.89
CA ALA A 61 6.99 -8.57 -14.73
C ALA A 61 7.35 -9.26 -13.40
N ASP A 62 7.26 -10.58 -13.34
CA ASP A 62 7.73 -11.40 -12.21
C ASP A 62 9.21 -11.15 -11.88
N GLN A 63 10.04 -11.08 -12.90
CA GLN A 63 11.48 -10.87 -12.78
C GLN A 63 11.84 -9.40 -12.48
N ALA A 64 11.08 -8.46 -13.04
CA ALA A 64 11.19 -7.05 -12.68
C ALA A 64 10.85 -6.83 -11.20
N ALA A 65 9.85 -7.55 -10.66
CA ALA A 65 9.51 -7.49 -9.25
C ALA A 65 10.65 -8.02 -8.35
N GLU A 66 11.29 -9.13 -8.74
CA GLU A 66 12.38 -9.76 -8.00
C GLU A 66 13.56 -8.82 -7.73
N LEU A 67 13.86 -7.89 -8.64
CA LEU A 67 14.93 -6.89 -8.48
C LEU A 67 14.82 -6.08 -7.19
N PHE A 68 13.60 -5.65 -6.88
CA PHE A 68 13.33 -4.86 -5.68
C PHE A 68 12.96 -5.74 -4.50
N GLY A 69 13.05 -7.07 -4.66
CA GLY A 69 12.50 -8.04 -3.72
C GLY A 69 10.99 -7.91 -3.58
N TYR A 70 10.27 -7.46 -4.60
CA TYR A 70 8.81 -7.41 -4.59
C TYR A 70 8.22 -8.82 -4.76
N ARG A 71 7.09 -9.05 -4.10
CA ARG A 71 6.13 -10.08 -4.50
C ARG A 71 5.41 -9.63 -5.75
N TYR A 72 5.09 -10.59 -6.61
CA TYR A 72 4.33 -10.40 -7.83
C TYR A 72 3.15 -11.38 -7.83
N GLU A 73 1.96 -10.88 -8.12
CA GLU A 73 0.75 -11.68 -8.29
C GLU A 73 0.03 -11.23 -9.56
N MET A 74 -0.46 -12.18 -10.33
CA MET A 74 -1.32 -11.92 -11.49
C MET A 74 -2.71 -12.47 -11.17
N GLU A 75 -3.74 -11.68 -11.45
CA GLU A 75 -5.14 -12.03 -11.32
C GLU A 75 -5.73 -12.27 -12.72
N PRO A 76 -5.92 -13.53 -13.13
CA PRO A 76 -6.32 -13.85 -14.51
C PRO A 76 -7.70 -13.31 -14.86
N GLU A 77 -8.63 -13.32 -13.91
CA GLU A 77 -10.02 -12.91 -14.11
C GLU A 77 -10.14 -11.41 -14.35
N SER A 78 -9.49 -10.60 -13.52
CA SER A 78 -9.46 -9.14 -13.66
C SER A 78 -8.46 -8.68 -14.75
N GLN A 79 -7.68 -9.61 -15.30
CA GLN A 79 -6.55 -9.36 -16.18
C GLN A 79 -5.59 -8.31 -15.61
N SER A 80 -5.41 -8.32 -14.29
CA SER A 80 -4.57 -7.37 -13.58
C SER A 80 -3.37 -8.07 -12.95
N ALA A 81 -2.36 -7.30 -12.59
CA ALA A 81 -1.26 -7.79 -11.81
C ALA A 81 -0.80 -6.72 -10.81
N SER A 82 -0.26 -7.21 -9.70
CA SER A 82 0.17 -6.43 -8.56
C SER A 82 1.63 -6.72 -8.24
N MET A 83 2.39 -5.68 -7.88
CA MET A 83 3.73 -5.77 -7.34
C MET A 83 3.83 -5.00 -6.03
N GLY A 84 4.55 -5.53 -5.06
CA GLY A 84 4.69 -4.90 -3.75
C GLY A 84 5.35 -5.82 -2.74
N TYR A 85 5.24 -5.55 -1.43
CA TYR A 85 6.03 -6.27 -0.42
C TYR A 85 5.21 -7.17 0.48
N THR A 86 4.68 -6.58 1.54
CA THR A 86 3.65 -7.20 2.37
C THR A 86 2.27 -6.86 1.82
N ASP A 87 2.17 -5.85 0.95
CA ASP A 87 0.97 -5.46 0.23
C ASP A 87 1.29 -4.83 -1.15
N PRO A 88 0.29 -4.72 -2.05
CA PRO A 88 0.44 -4.10 -3.35
C PRO A 88 0.82 -2.63 -3.27
N ILE A 89 1.84 -2.26 -4.04
CA ILE A 89 2.25 -0.88 -4.27
C ILE A 89 1.90 -0.49 -5.70
N TYR A 90 2.20 -1.35 -6.66
CA TYR A 90 1.93 -1.12 -8.08
C TYR A 90 0.83 -2.07 -8.52
N ARG A 91 -0.17 -1.54 -9.22
CA ARG A 91 -1.22 -2.35 -9.85
C ARG A 91 -1.34 -1.93 -11.30
N PHE A 92 -1.40 -2.87 -12.23
CA PHE A 92 -1.49 -2.57 -13.66
C PHE A 92 -2.32 -3.62 -14.40
N LYS A 93 -2.96 -3.21 -15.48
CA LYS A 93 -3.88 -4.07 -16.22
C LYS A 93 -3.27 -4.52 -17.55
N LEU A 94 -3.40 -5.81 -17.85
CA LEU A 94 -2.98 -6.40 -19.11
C LEU A 94 -3.69 -5.72 -20.28
N ASN A 95 -2.96 -5.45 -21.36
CA ASN A 95 -3.45 -4.80 -22.58
C ASN A 95 -4.10 -3.42 -22.37
N SER A 96 -3.84 -2.77 -21.23
CA SER A 96 -4.30 -1.42 -20.91
C SER A 96 -3.12 -0.58 -20.43
N LYS A 97 -3.13 0.72 -20.74
CA LYS A 97 -2.16 1.67 -20.18
C LYS A 97 -2.51 2.09 -18.76
N GLN A 98 -3.64 1.62 -18.21
CA GLN A 98 -4.06 1.96 -16.85
C GLN A 98 -3.22 1.21 -15.81
N ALA A 99 -2.64 1.97 -14.90
CA ALA A 99 -1.91 1.49 -13.74
C ALA A 99 -2.21 2.38 -12.52
N HIS A 100 -1.75 1.95 -11.35
CA HIS A 100 -1.84 2.69 -10.10
C HIS A 100 -0.54 2.55 -9.30
N ILE A 101 -0.17 3.62 -8.59
CA ILE A 101 0.84 3.61 -7.54
C ILE A 101 0.14 3.90 -6.22
N GLY A 102 0.07 2.92 -5.33
CA GLY A 102 -0.91 2.93 -4.26
C GLY A 102 -2.30 3.00 -4.89
N ASP A 103 -3.03 4.07 -4.59
CA ASP A 103 -4.35 4.35 -5.16
C ASP A 103 -4.34 5.47 -6.21
N GLU A 104 -3.18 6.08 -6.46
CA GLU A 104 -3.02 7.13 -7.44
C GLU A 104 -3.00 6.54 -8.87
N PRO A 105 -3.87 6.99 -9.78
CA PRO A 105 -3.89 6.50 -11.15
C PRO A 105 -2.65 6.98 -11.92
N LEU A 106 -2.11 6.09 -12.75
CA LEU A 106 -0.99 6.33 -13.64
C LEU A 106 -1.33 5.82 -15.04
N THR A 107 -0.98 6.60 -16.07
CA THR A 107 -1.05 6.15 -17.46
C THR A 107 0.34 5.74 -17.93
N LEU A 108 0.51 4.44 -18.20
CA LEU A 108 1.74 3.86 -18.73
C LEU A 108 1.99 4.31 -20.17
N HIS A 109 3.25 4.46 -20.54
CA HIS A 109 3.67 4.74 -21.91
C HIS A 109 3.26 3.60 -22.84
N GLU A 110 3.45 2.36 -22.41
CA GLU A 110 3.05 1.14 -23.11
C GLU A 110 2.18 0.25 -22.22
N ALA A 111 1.18 -0.38 -22.83
CA ALA A 111 0.36 -1.35 -22.13
C ALA A 111 1.18 -2.61 -21.83
N PRO A 112 1.05 -3.22 -20.63
CA PRO A 112 1.60 -4.54 -20.35
C PRO A 112 1.07 -5.57 -21.35
N ARG A 113 1.91 -6.51 -21.78
CA ARG A 113 1.55 -7.49 -22.83
C ARG A 113 1.82 -8.90 -22.36
N LEU A 114 0.99 -9.84 -22.84
CA LEU A 114 1.28 -11.26 -22.68
C LEU A 114 2.18 -11.70 -23.84
N ILE A 115 3.37 -12.23 -23.52
CA ILE A 115 4.28 -12.82 -24.49
C ILE A 115 4.68 -14.19 -23.96
N ASP A 116 4.47 -15.24 -24.75
CA ASP A 116 4.69 -16.64 -24.35
C ASP A 116 4.07 -17.00 -22.99
N ARG A 117 2.83 -16.54 -22.76
CA ARG A 117 2.06 -16.74 -21.52
C ARG A 117 2.65 -16.06 -20.27
N LYS A 118 3.68 -15.23 -20.41
CA LYS A 118 4.18 -14.36 -19.33
C LYS A 118 3.78 -12.92 -19.58
N LEU A 119 3.50 -12.18 -18.51
CA LEU A 119 3.24 -10.76 -18.60
C LEU A 119 4.58 -10.02 -18.66
N TYR A 120 4.73 -9.17 -19.67
CA TYR A 120 5.88 -8.32 -19.88
C TYR A 120 5.51 -6.86 -19.72
N LEU A 121 6.41 -6.10 -19.11
CA LEU A 121 6.37 -4.65 -19.02
C LEU A 121 7.49 -4.06 -19.87
N GLU A 122 7.17 -2.99 -20.58
CA GLU A 122 8.16 -2.24 -21.34
C GLU A 122 8.96 -1.34 -20.39
N THR A 123 10.25 -1.17 -20.67
CA THR A 123 11.21 -0.43 -19.84
C THR A 123 10.78 0.98 -19.43
N SER A 124 10.23 1.79 -20.33
CA SER A 124 9.75 3.13 -19.98
C SER A 124 8.51 3.10 -19.09
N SER A 125 7.66 2.07 -19.22
CA SER A 125 6.50 1.86 -18.35
C SER A 125 6.93 1.36 -16.95
N LEU A 126 7.96 0.51 -16.88
CA LEU A 126 8.62 0.17 -15.62
C LEU A 126 9.23 1.40 -14.94
N SER A 127 9.87 2.28 -15.71
CA SER A 127 10.41 3.54 -15.22
C SER A 127 9.35 4.42 -14.58
N GLN A 128 8.18 4.55 -15.23
CA GLN A 128 7.06 5.30 -14.65
C GLN A 128 6.53 4.65 -13.37
N LEU A 129 6.36 3.32 -13.35
CA LEU A 129 5.88 2.61 -12.17
C LEU A 129 6.83 2.82 -10.99
N TRP A 130 8.12 2.58 -11.19
CA TRP A 130 9.10 2.72 -10.12
C TRP A 130 9.47 4.17 -9.82
N GLN A 131 9.00 5.13 -10.63
CA GLN A 131 9.34 6.55 -10.52
C GLN A 131 10.85 6.78 -10.54
N THR A 132 11.56 6.00 -11.35
CA THR A 132 13.02 6.08 -11.50
C THR A 132 13.41 5.85 -12.96
N PRO A 133 14.44 6.55 -13.47
CA PRO A 133 15.04 6.23 -14.75
C PRO A 133 15.52 4.77 -14.84
N LEU A 134 15.24 4.12 -15.97
CA LEU A 134 15.85 2.86 -16.36
C LEU A 134 16.73 3.13 -17.56
N ASP A 135 18.04 3.05 -17.38
CA ASP A 135 19.00 3.27 -18.46
C ASP A 135 19.41 1.93 -19.07
N TRP A 136 19.12 1.75 -20.37
CA TRP A 136 19.58 0.60 -21.15
C TRP A 136 21.01 0.83 -21.64
N ASP A 137 21.94 -0.01 -21.20
CA ASP A 137 23.27 -0.12 -21.78
C ASP A 137 23.29 -1.29 -22.79
N ALA A 138 23.25 -0.93 -24.08
CA ALA A 138 23.27 -1.88 -25.18
C ALA A 138 24.58 -2.68 -25.28
N LYS A 139 25.70 -2.12 -24.80
CA LYS A 139 27.02 -2.76 -24.89
C LYS A 139 27.19 -3.81 -23.81
N LEU A 140 26.71 -3.50 -22.61
CA LEU A 140 26.75 -4.40 -21.46
C LEU A 140 25.53 -5.31 -21.37
N ASN A 141 24.54 -5.08 -22.24
CA ASN A 141 23.26 -5.78 -22.25
C ASN A 141 22.65 -5.77 -20.85
N SER A 142 22.64 -4.57 -20.25
CA SER A 142 22.27 -4.33 -18.87
C SER A 142 21.34 -3.14 -18.73
N ILE A 143 20.43 -3.21 -17.77
CA ILE A 143 19.59 -2.09 -17.36
C ILE A 143 20.02 -1.68 -15.97
N VAL A 144 20.38 -0.42 -15.81
CA VAL A 144 20.67 0.16 -14.51
C VAL A 144 19.44 0.90 -14.03
N VAL A 145 19.05 0.61 -12.79
CA VAL A 145 17.92 1.24 -12.11
C VAL A 145 18.43 2.01 -10.91
N THR A 146 18.02 3.28 -10.78
CA THR A 146 18.41 4.14 -9.66
C THR A 146 17.20 4.43 -8.79
N PRO A 147 16.90 3.63 -7.75
CA PRO A 147 15.65 3.74 -7.00
C PRO A 147 15.34 5.18 -6.61
N PRO A 148 14.06 5.61 -6.65
CA PRO A 148 13.70 6.97 -6.26
C PRO A 148 14.21 7.27 -4.84
N ALA A 149 14.63 8.52 -4.63
CA ALA A 149 14.96 9.00 -3.30
C ALA A 149 13.77 8.80 -2.37
N VAL A 150 14.04 8.35 -1.14
CA VAL A 150 12.99 8.16 -0.14
C VAL A 150 12.43 9.52 0.25
N GLU A 151 11.21 9.84 -0.18
CA GLU A 151 10.48 10.96 0.38
C GLU A 151 10.10 10.61 1.83
N GLU A 152 10.70 11.32 2.80
CA GLU A 152 10.20 11.25 4.18
C GLU A 152 8.76 11.78 4.21
N PRO A 153 7.85 11.15 4.97
CA PRO A 153 6.51 11.66 5.09
C PRO A 153 6.56 13.10 5.60
N ASP A 154 5.81 13.97 4.94
CA ASP A 154 5.63 15.33 5.42
C ASP A 154 4.99 15.27 6.82
N ARG A 155 5.77 15.69 7.82
CA ARG A 155 5.38 15.74 9.23
C ARG A 155 4.31 16.81 9.50
N SER A 156 4.03 17.66 8.51
CA SER A 156 3.11 18.80 8.62
C SER A 156 1.77 18.61 7.91
N SER A 157 1.63 17.64 6.99
CA SER A 157 0.36 17.36 6.31
C SER A 157 -0.44 16.24 6.99
N ALA A 158 -1.55 16.64 7.61
CA ALA A 158 -2.69 15.75 7.78
C ALA A 158 -3.46 15.75 6.46
N MET A 159 -3.38 14.67 5.67
CA MET A 159 -4.38 14.48 4.61
C MET A 159 -5.72 14.18 5.27
N SER A 160 -6.80 14.78 4.73
CA SER A 160 -8.15 14.59 5.25
C SER A 160 -8.51 13.12 5.30
N VAL A 161 -9.10 12.67 6.41
CA VAL A 161 -9.68 11.32 6.53
C VAL A 161 -10.96 11.29 5.69
N PRO A 162 -11.04 10.52 4.58
CA PRO A 162 -12.29 10.33 3.87
C PRO A 162 -13.24 9.55 4.79
N ARG A 163 -14.33 10.17 5.23
CA ARG A 163 -15.42 9.48 5.91
C ARG A 163 -16.55 9.29 4.93
N ASN A 164 -16.94 8.05 4.69
CA ASN A 164 -18.16 7.83 3.94
C ASN A 164 -19.35 8.12 4.86
N THR A 165 -20.10 9.19 4.60
CA THR A 165 -21.29 9.58 5.41
C THR A 165 -22.53 8.77 5.02
N LEU A 166 -22.35 7.52 4.62
CA LEU A 166 -23.42 6.55 4.52
C LEU A 166 -23.46 5.80 5.85
N ARG A 167 -24.17 6.38 6.83
CA ARG A 167 -24.81 5.55 7.87
C ARG A 167 -25.67 4.55 7.11
N ALA A 168 -25.16 3.35 6.88
CA ALA A 168 -26.02 2.23 6.55
C ALA A 168 -27.08 2.22 7.65
N LYS A 169 -28.34 2.45 7.27
CA LYS A 169 -29.48 2.08 8.10
C LYS A 169 -29.16 0.67 8.59
N ALA A 170 -29.14 0.49 9.90
CA ALA A 170 -29.16 -0.83 10.50
C ALA A 170 -30.20 -1.64 9.73
N LEU A 171 -29.74 -2.63 8.98
CA LEU A 171 -30.59 -3.73 8.61
C LEU A 171 -30.85 -4.42 9.94
N ASP A 172 -32.03 -4.17 10.51
CA ASP A 172 -32.65 -5.06 11.48
C ASP A 172 -32.66 -6.45 10.82
N THR A 173 -31.63 -7.24 11.11
CA THR A 173 -31.74 -8.69 11.07
C THR A 173 -32.09 -9.10 12.48
N ASP A 174 -33.39 -9.37 12.62
CA ASP A 174 -34.03 -10.24 13.60
C ASP A 174 -33.06 -11.27 14.21
N ASP A 175 -32.43 -10.91 15.33
CA ASP A 175 -31.63 -11.79 16.16
C ASP A 175 -32.56 -12.41 17.22
N SER A 176 -33.17 -13.54 16.87
CA SER A 176 -33.76 -14.45 17.85
C SER A 176 -32.64 -15.05 18.72
N GLU A 177 -32.47 -14.46 19.89
CA GLU A 177 -32.14 -15.07 21.20
C GLU A 177 -31.07 -16.17 21.24
N TRP A 178 -29.86 -15.76 21.62
CA TRP A 178 -29.02 -16.53 22.54
C TRP A 178 -28.83 -15.69 23.81
N ASN A 179 -29.54 -16.02 24.89
CA ASN A 179 -29.31 -15.47 26.23
C ASN A 179 -28.76 -16.58 27.15
N PRO A 180 -27.51 -16.49 27.63
CA PRO A 180 -26.89 -17.54 28.45
C PRO A 180 -27.24 -17.47 29.94
N ASN A 181 -28.20 -16.64 30.36
CA ASN A 181 -28.57 -16.43 31.77
C ASN A 181 -30.06 -16.64 32.05
N ASP A 182 -30.66 -17.70 31.53
CA ASP A 182 -31.93 -18.20 32.07
C ASP A 182 -31.64 -19.02 33.32
N ASN A 183 -31.72 -18.37 34.48
CA ASN A 183 -31.82 -19.03 35.77
C ASN A 183 -33.19 -18.67 36.34
N THR A 184 -34.12 -19.58 36.13
CA THR A 184 -35.44 -19.59 36.74
C THR A 184 -35.32 -19.52 38.26
N ASP A 185 -35.93 -18.52 38.87
CA ASP A 185 -36.70 -18.67 40.11
C ASP A 185 -37.56 -17.42 40.34
N GLY A 186 -38.86 -17.64 40.44
CA GLY A 186 -39.86 -16.60 40.56
C GLY A 186 -40.02 -16.09 41.99
N ASN A 187 -40.42 -14.82 42.11
CA ASN A 187 -41.56 -14.46 42.94
C ASN A 187 -42.10 -13.07 42.53
N GLN A 188 -43.43 -12.94 42.62
CA GLN A 188 -44.26 -11.81 42.22
C GLN A 188 -44.40 -10.76 43.34
N ASP A 189 -45.20 -9.72 43.03
CA ASP A 189 -45.73 -8.57 43.80
C ASP A 189 -44.94 -7.26 43.68
N GLU A 190 -45.39 -6.26 42.92
CA GLU A 190 -46.65 -5.44 42.94
C GLU A 190 -46.52 -4.15 43.77
N THR A 191 -47.06 -3.07 43.16
CA THR A 191 -47.45 -1.75 43.73
C THR A 191 -46.34 -0.75 44.08
N GLU A 192 -46.52 0.59 44.09
CA GLU A 192 -47.43 1.59 43.53
C GLU A 192 -46.75 2.96 43.82
N ALA A 193 -47.38 4.06 43.42
CA ALA A 193 -46.84 5.40 43.22
C ALA A 193 -46.67 6.32 44.47
N ASN A 194 -45.64 7.19 44.40
CA ASN A 194 -45.63 8.65 44.71
C ASN A 194 -45.70 9.16 46.20
N PRO A 195 -45.51 10.48 46.51
CA PRO A 195 -44.29 11.33 46.50
C PRO A 195 -44.01 12.13 47.81
N ASP A 196 -43.02 13.03 47.72
CA ASP A 196 -42.80 14.31 48.45
C ASP A 196 -42.30 14.27 49.90
N ASN A 197 -41.16 14.94 50.16
CA ASN A 197 -41.16 16.31 50.72
C ASN A 197 -39.74 16.91 50.83
N ASN A 198 -39.64 18.21 50.50
CA ASN A 198 -38.86 19.32 51.10
C ASN A 198 -37.50 19.08 51.79
N GLN A 199 -36.57 20.05 51.91
CA GLN A 199 -36.24 21.39 51.40
C GLN A 199 -35.05 21.77 52.30
N ASP A 200 -34.11 22.57 51.78
CA ASP A 200 -33.23 23.55 52.47
C ASP A 200 -31.96 23.66 51.59
N GLY A 201 -31.64 24.74 50.87
CA GLY A 201 -31.97 26.15 51.04
C GLY A 201 -30.78 26.88 51.67
N ASN A 202 -29.76 27.27 50.89
CA ASN A 202 -29.06 28.55 51.12
C ASN A 202 -28.16 29.01 49.95
N THR A 203 -28.12 30.34 49.82
CA THR A 203 -27.64 31.30 48.82
C THR A 203 -26.13 31.35 48.59
N GLY A 204 -25.64 31.64 47.37
CA GLY A 204 -25.20 33.00 46.92
C GLY A 204 -23.71 33.23 47.27
N ALA A 205 -22.82 33.86 46.50
CA ALA A 205 -22.83 34.58 45.22
C ALA A 205 -21.33 34.76 44.79
N GLU A 206 -21.13 35.39 43.63
CA GLU A 206 -19.90 36.12 43.19
C GLU A 206 -18.80 35.36 42.41
N SER A 207 -18.70 35.73 41.12
CA SER A 207 -17.43 35.81 40.38
C SER A 207 -16.68 37.10 40.75
N PRO A 208 -15.35 37.12 40.57
CA PRO A 208 -14.82 37.95 39.48
C PRO A 208 -13.61 37.35 38.72
N ASP A 209 -13.38 37.94 37.55
CA ASP A 209 -12.29 37.78 36.57
C ASP A 209 -10.86 37.86 37.16
N GLY A 210 -9.91 37.16 36.55
CA GLY A 210 -8.48 37.30 36.88
C GLY A 210 -7.51 36.32 36.21
N ASN A 211 -7.07 36.67 34.99
CA ASN A 211 -5.94 36.14 34.22
C ASN A 211 -4.63 35.86 35.00
N GLN A 212 -4.03 34.67 34.86
CA GLN A 212 -2.60 34.48 34.52
C GLN A 212 -2.20 33.00 34.41
N GLY A 213 -1.35 32.71 33.42
CA GLY A 213 -1.00 31.37 32.97
C GLY A 213 -0.02 30.57 33.84
N GLY A 214 0.06 29.28 33.52
CA GLY A 214 1.02 28.34 34.07
C GLY A 214 1.03 27.07 33.25
N ASN A 215 1.91 27.05 32.25
CA ASN A 215 2.32 25.87 31.51
C ASN A 215 2.82 24.78 32.47
N GLN A 216 2.14 23.63 32.53
CA GLN A 216 2.78 22.37 32.90
C GLN A 216 2.30 21.26 31.98
N GLY A 217 3.18 20.93 31.03
CA GLY A 217 3.12 19.71 30.24
C GLY A 217 3.16 18.49 31.16
N GLY A 218 2.06 17.74 31.14
CA GLY A 218 2.00 16.37 31.63
C GLY A 218 2.23 15.41 30.47
N ASN A 219 3.50 15.06 30.26
CA ASN A 219 3.91 13.90 29.50
C ASN A 219 3.41 12.63 30.22
N GLN A 220 2.36 12.00 29.70
CA GLN A 220 1.93 10.65 30.11
C GLN A 220 1.66 9.81 28.86
N GLY A 221 2.73 9.30 28.26
CA GLY A 221 2.67 8.08 27.47
C GLY A 221 2.48 6.89 28.41
N GLY A 222 1.24 6.43 28.58
CA GLY A 222 0.92 5.27 29.39
C GLY A 222 -0.58 5.11 29.65
N ASN A 223 -1.17 4.02 29.15
CA ASN A 223 -2.51 3.53 29.46
C ASN A 223 -3.65 4.55 29.51
N THR A 224 -3.90 5.23 28.38
CA THR A 224 -5.24 5.80 28.16
C THR A 224 -6.16 4.68 27.67
N ALA A 225 -7.31 4.52 28.33
CA ALA A 225 -8.35 3.59 27.87
C ALA A 225 -8.71 3.92 26.41
N PRO A 226 -8.96 2.91 25.57
CA PRO A 226 -9.37 3.16 24.19
C PRO A 226 -10.64 4.03 24.15
N SER A 227 -10.78 4.89 23.13
CA SER A 227 -12.06 5.54 22.87
C SER A 227 -13.11 4.49 22.45
N ALA A 228 -14.40 4.80 22.55
CA ALA A 228 -15.46 3.88 22.13
C ALA A 228 -15.29 3.40 20.67
N ASP A 229 -14.81 4.26 19.77
CA ASP A 229 -14.54 3.87 18.38
C ASP A 229 -13.25 3.03 18.24
N ALA A 230 -12.24 3.29 19.06
CA ALA A 230 -11.06 2.43 19.13
C ALA A 230 -11.41 1.03 19.67
N GLU A 231 -12.31 0.92 20.65
CA GLU A 231 -12.80 -0.38 21.15
C GLU A 231 -13.54 -1.16 20.05
N LYS A 232 -14.39 -0.49 19.26
CA LYS A 232 -15.06 -1.12 18.11
C LYS A 232 -14.07 -1.61 17.06
N VAL A 233 -13.11 -0.77 16.68
CA VAL A 233 -12.03 -1.14 15.74
C VAL A 233 -11.26 -2.36 16.25
N ILE A 234 -10.82 -2.35 17.50
CA ILE A 234 -9.99 -3.41 18.07
C ILE A 234 -10.78 -4.71 18.25
N SER A 235 -12.02 -4.63 18.74
CA SER A 235 -12.87 -5.81 18.91
C SER A 235 -13.21 -6.45 17.56
N PHE A 236 -13.56 -5.64 16.56
CA PHE A 236 -13.79 -6.12 15.19
C PHE A 236 -12.52 -6.74 14.59
N ALA A 237 -11.36 -6.10 14.74
CA ALA A 237 -10.07 -6.63 14.28
C ALA A 237 -9.76 -8.02 14.87
N LYS A 238 -10.05 -8.24 16.15
CA LYS A 238 -9.82 -9.52 16.85
C LYS A 238 -10.72 -10.65 16.35
N GLN A 239 -11.83 -10.38 15.67
CA GLN A 239 -12.67 -11.43 15.08
C GLN A 239 -11.97 -12.16 13.92
N PHE A 240 -10.93 -11.55 13.35
CA PHE A 240 -10.20 -12.10 12.20
C PHE A 240 -8.92 -12.83 12.57
N MET A 241 -8.66 -13.09 13.85
CA MET A 241 -7.46 -13.82 14.28
C MET A 241 -7.27 -15.14 13.51
N ALA A 242 -6.02 -15.42 13.14
CA ALA A 242 -5.61 -16.56 12.30
C ALA A 242 -6.16 -16.61 10.87
N ILE A 243 -6.93 -15.61 10.40
CA ILE A 243 -7.28 -15.53 8.98
C ILE A 243 -5.99 -15.50 8.15
N PRO A 244 -5.81 -16.37 7.15
CA PRO A 244 -4.56 -16.49 6.44
C PRO A 244 -4.16 -15.23 5.68
N TYR A 245 -2.86 -14.97 5.67
CA TYR A 245 -2.29 -13.94 4.84
C TYR A 245 -2.31 -14.35 3.35
N LYS A 246 -2.69 -13.43 2.47
CA LYS A 246 -2.51 -13.51 1.01
C LYS A 246 -2.01 -12.15 0.51
N PHE A 247 -0.84 -12.13 -0.11
CA PHE A 247 -0.35 -10.93 -0.79
C PHE A 247 -1.33 -10.52 -1.89
N ALA A 248 -1.60 -9.21 -2.01
CA ALA A 248 -2.58 -8.69 -2.96
C ALA A 248 -3.97 -9.33 -2.75
N ALA A 249 -4.37 -9.56 -1.50
CA ALA A 249 -5.70 -10.06 -1.22
C ALA A 249 -6.76 -9.13 -1.85
N ALA A 250 -7.67 -9.72 -2.63
CA ALA A 250 -8.93 -9.08 -3.00
C ALA A 250 -9.76 -8.80 -1.73
N PRO A 251 -10.81 -7.96 -1.79
CA PRO A 251 -11.65 -7.65 -0.63
C PRO A 251 -12.02 -8.90 0.17
N TYR A 252 -12.09 -8.78 1.50
CA TYR A 252 -12.29 -9.93 2.39
C TYR A 252 -13.54 -10.75 2.03
N VAL A 253 -14.60 -10.08 1.60
CA VAL A 253 -15.86 -10.70 1.16
C VAL A 253 -15.66 -11.69 0.00
N GLU A 254 -14.66 -11.47 -0.84
CA GLU A 254 -14.32 -12.33 -1.98
C GLU A 254 -13.23 -13.35 -1.61
N SER A 255 -12.14 -12.88 -1.01
CA SER A 255 -10.92 -13.70 -0.85
C SER A 255 -10.89 -14.51 0.44
N ARG A 256 -11.67 -14.10 1.46
CA ARG A 256 -11.63 -14.61 2.84
C ARG A 256 -10.21 -14.64 3.44
N LYS A 257 -9.33 -13.76 2.95
CA LYS A 257 -7.91 -13.64 3.30
C LYS A 257 -7.53 -12.17 3.36
N PHE A 258 -6.36 -11.87 3.90
CA PHE A 258 -5.86 -10.50 4.01
C PHE A 258 -4.39 -10.37 3.63
N ASP A 259 -3.99 -9.23 3.10
CA ASP A 259 -2.65 -8.69 3.36
C ASP A 259 -2.70 -7.62 4.44
N CYS A 260 -1.54 -7.08 4.82
CA CYS A 260 -1.44 -6.16 5.94
C CYS A 260 -2.33 -4.92 5.79
N SER A 261 -2.36 -4.30 4.61
CA SER A 261 -3.12 -3.08 4.37
C SER A 261 -4.59 -3.34 4.05
N SER A 262 -4.95 -4.44 3.39
CA SER A 262 -6.37 -4.82 3.22
C SER A 262 -7.03 -5.23 4.55
N PHE A 263 -6.28 -5.82 5.49
CA PHE A 263 -6.77 -6.06 6.85
C PHE A 263 -7.13 -4.74 7.54
N VAL A 264 -6.18 -3.80 7.57
CA VAL A 264 -6.41 -2.48 8.18
C VAL A 264 -7.55 -1.74 7.48
N GLN A 265 -7.59 -1.76 6.14
CA GLN A 265 -8.68 -1.17 5.36
C GLN A 265 -10.05 -1.74 5.77
N HIS A 266 -10.17 -3.07 5.83
CA HIS A 266 -11.43 -3.73 6.19
C HIS A 266 -11.89 -3.41 7.62
N VAL A 267 -10.95 -3.34 8.57
CA VAL A 267 -11.28 -3.03 9.96
C VAL A 267 -11.78 -1.58 10.11
N PHE A 268 -11.16 -0.62 9.44
CA PHE A 268 -11.57 0.79 9.54
C PHE A 268 -12.82 1.11 8.73
N ASP A 269 -13.08 0.38 7.65
CA ASP A 269 -14.33 0.46 6.89
C ASP A 269 -15.54 0.13 7.77
N HIS A 270 -15.40 -0.79 8.73
CA HIS A 270 -16.44 -1.13 9.70
C HIS A 270 -16.90 0.06 10.57
N VAL A 271 -16.04 1.06 10.75
CA VAL A 271 -16.37 2.31 11.46
C VAL A 271 -16.54 3.50 10.51
N GLY A 272 -16.71 3.25 9.22
CA GLY A 272 -16.98 4.26 8.19
C GLY A 272 -15.77 5.10 7.77
N ILE A 273 -14.55 4.64 8.07
CA ILE A 273 -13.30 5.29 7.67
C ILE A 273 -12.72 4.54 6.48
N GLU A 274 -12.71 5.20 5.33
CA GLU A 274 -12.17 4.61 4.11
C GLU A 274 -10.66 4.86 4.05
N LEU A 275 -9.90 3.76 4.14
CA LEU A 275 -8.46 3.80 4.00
C LEU A 275 -8.02 3.40 2.59
N PRO A 276 -6.97 4.05 2.05
CA PRO A 276 -6.29 3.64 0.82
C PRO A 276 -5.89 2.16 0.83
N ARG A 277 -5.75 1.52 -0.33
CA ARG A 277 -5.45 0.08 -0.45
C ARG A 277 -4.03 -0.28 -0.03
N SER A 278 -3.07 0.65 -0.17
CA SER A 278 -1.65 0.39 0.16
C SER A 278 -1.24 1.04 1.48
N SER A 279 -0.39 0.36 2.23
CA SER A 279 0.21 0.80 3.50
C SER A 279 0.94 2.14 3.33
N ARG A 280 1.61 2.36 2.20
CA ARG A 280 2.26 3.64 1.89
C ARG A 280 1.27 4.78 1.74
N ALA A 281 0.14 4.55 1.08
CA ALA A 281 -0.90 5.56 0.96
C ALA A 281 -1.61 5.78 2.31
N GLN A 282 -1.94 4.70 3.04
CA GLN A 282 -2.48 4.76 4.40
C GLN A 282 -1.58 5.57 5.34
N SER A 283 -0.26 5.46 5.19
CA SER A 283 0.73 6.18 6.01
C SER A 283 0.72 7.70 5.86
N LYS A 284 -0.08 8.23 4.92
CA LYS A 284 -0.29 9.66 4.67
C LYS A 284 -1.63 10.18 5.20
N ILE A 285 -2.56 9.29 5.58
CA ILE A 285 -3.92 9.67 6.00
C ILE A 285 -3.97 9.95 7.50
N GLY A 286 -4.63 11.04 7.90
CA GLY A 286 -4.84 11.37 9.32
C GLY A 286 -3.65 12.06 9.98
N GLN A 287 -3.75 12.24 11.30
CA GLN A 287 -2.76 12.96 12.09
C GLN A 287 -1.50 12.10 12.29
N TYR A 288 -0.32 12.67 12.03
CA TYR A 288 0.95 12.02 12.34
C TYR A 288 1.13 11.84 13.86
N VAL A 289 1.56 10.64 14.28
CA VAL A 289 1.79 10.29 15.68
C VAL A 289 3.17 9.62 15.81
N THR A 290 3.98 10.07 16.77
CA THR A 290 5.21 9.39 17.14
C THR A 290 4.94 8.28 18.16
N ARG A 291 5.85 7.32 18.27
CA ARG A 291 5.66 6.10 19.07
C ARG A 291 5.25 6.36 20.52
N GLU A 292 5.86 7.37 21.13
CA GLU A 292 5.59 7.79 22.51
C GLU A 292 4.15 8.31 22.73
N TYR A 293 3.43 8.66 21.66
CA TYR A 293 2.04 9.13 21.71
C TYR A 293 1.03 8.15 21.10
N PHE A 294 1.43 6.90 20.84
CA PHE A 294 0.50 5.88 20.34
C PHE A 294 -0.65 5.64 21.32
N LYS A 295 -1.86 5.63 20.78
CA LYS A 295 -3.12 5.32 21.46
C LYS A 295 -3.80 4.15 20.78
N PRO A 296 -4.52 3.28 21.53
CA PRO A 296 -5.29 2.20 20.92
C PRO A 296 -6.15 2.71 19.77
N GLY A 297 -6.12 2.02 18.63
CA GLY A 297 -6.77 2.44 17.39
C GLY A 297 -5.88 3.25 16.44
N ASP A 298 -4.67 3.67 16.82
CA ASP A 298 -3.74 4.27 15.87
C ASP A 298 -3.23 3.22 14.86
N VAL A 299 -3.09 3.61 13.59
CA VAL A 299 -2.50 2.78 12.53
C VAL A 299 -0.99 2.96 12.55
N VAL A 300 -0.23 1.89 12.74
CA VAL A 300 1.23 1.91 12.92
C VAL A 300 1.93 1.36 11.68
N PHE A 301 2.97 2.06 11.24
CA PHE A 301 3.73 1.74 10.03
C PHE A 301 5.16 1.32 10.37
N PHE A 302 5.69 0.37 9.61
CA PHE A 302 6.99 -0.22 9.83
C PHE A 302 7.80 -0.30 8.54
N TYR A 303 9.14 -0.28 8.66
CA TYR A 303 10.01 -0.69 7.56
C TYR A 303 10.31 -2.20 7.62
N THR A 304 10.79 -2.73 6.49
CA THR A 304 11.22 -4.13 6.37
C THR A 304 12.74 -4.16 6.16
N PRO A 305 13.54 -4.68 7.12
CA PRO A 305 15.00 -4.69 7.03
C PRO A 305 15.53 -5.35 5.75
N GLY A 306 16.63 -4.80 5.20
CA GLY A 306 17.33 -5.35 4.05
C GLY A 306 16.58 -5.28 2.72
N ARG A 307 15.42 -4.62 2.69
CA ARG A 307 14.51 -4.62 1.53
C ARG A 307 14.49 -3.32 0.75
N TYR A 308 15.07 -2.28 1.32
CA TYR A 308 15.12 -0.93 0.78
C TYR A 308 16.51 -0.35 0.95
N SER A 309 16.85 0.66 0.14
CA SER A 309 18.05 1.49 0.33
C SER A 309 18.06 2.25 1.66
N SER A 310 16.93 2.29 2.37
CA SER A 310 16.77 3.01 3.63
C SER A 310 15.74 2.34 4.54
N ASN A 311 16.02 2.33 5.85
CA ASN A 311 15.11 1.90 6.90
C ASN A 311 14.03 2.94 7.22
N LYS A 312 13.66 3.78 6.24
CA LYS A 312 12.64 4.85 6.37
C LYS A 312 11.42 4.64 5.49
N ILE A 313 11.38 3.55 4.70
CA ILE A 313 10.31 3.28 3.75
C ILE A 313 9.28 2.36 4.39
N VAL A 314 8.00 2.76 4.35
CA VAL A 314 6.88 1.91 4.78
C VAL A 314 6.84 0.64 3.95
N GLY A 315 6.92 -0.49 4.64
CA GLY A 315 6.85 -1.83 4.07
C GLY A 315 5.92 -2.78 4.82
N HIS A 316 5.25 -2.31 5.88
CA HIS A 316 4.23 -3.04 6.63
C HIS A 316 3.35 -2.10 7.44
N VAL A 317 2.15 -2.55 7.82
CA VAL A 317 1.17 -1.80 8.61
C VAL A 317 0.44 -2.71 9.61
N GLY A 318 0.00 -2.14 10.73
CA GLY A 318 -0.86 -2.78 11.73
C GLY A 318 -1.67 -1.77 12.54
N ILE A 319 -2.51 -2.26 13.46
CA ILE A 319 -3.33 -1.42 14.35
C ILE A 319 -2.80 -1.56 15.77
N TYR A 320 -2.44 -0.44 16.41
CA TYR A 320 -2.02 -0.44 17.80
C TYR A 320 -3.21 -0.75 18.70
N ILE A 321 -3.08 -1.73 19.61
CA ILE A 321 -4.18 -2.19 20.47
C ILE A 321 -3.97 -1.86 21.95
N GLY A 322 -2.98 -1.01 22.27
CA GLY A 322 -2.55 -0.74 23.64
C GLY A 322 -1.49 -1.73 24.12
N ASN A 323 -0.99 -1.52 25.35
CA ASN A 323 -0.02 -2.40 26.01
C ASN A 323 1.22 -2.74 25.16
N ASN A 324 1.66 -1.80 24.33
CA ASN A 324 2.77 -2.01 23.39
C ASN A 324 2.53 -3.13 22.36
N GLN A 325 1.27 -3.43 22.04
CA GLN A 325 0.88 -4.49 21.11
C GLN A 325 0.30 -3.92 19.81
N VAL A 326 0.50 -4.68 18.73
CA VAL A 326 -0.08 -4.41 17.41
C VAL A 326 -0.79 -5.65 16.89
N ILE A 327 -2.01 -5.49 16.36
CA ILE A 327 -2.69 -6.52 15.56
C ILE A 327 -2.43 -6.27 14.07
N HIS A 328 -1.99 -7.30 13.36
CA HIS A 328 -1.57 -7.21 11.96
C HIS A 328 -1.53 -8.58 11.29
N THR A 329 -1.18 -8.64 10.01
CA THR A 329 -0.96 -9.91 9.31
C THR A 329 0.20 -9.86 8.34
N TYR A 330 1.09 -10.84 8.41
CA TYR A 330 2.19 -11.05 7.46
C TYR A 330 2.51 -12.54 7.37
N GLY A 331 2.32 -13.17 6.21
CA GLY A 331 2.56 -14.61 6.06
C GLY A 331 1.85 -15.47 7.12
N SER A 332 2.47 -16.57 7.52
CA SER A 332 2.01 -17.41 8.64
C SER A 332 2.31 -16.73 9.98
N PRO A 333 1.39 -16.72 10.97
CA PRO A 333 0.17 -17.54 11.07
C PRO A 333 -1.11 -16.88 10.52
N GLY A 334 -1.03 -15.78 9.78
CA GLY A 334 -2.18 -14.99 9.37
C GLY A 334 -2.34 -13.75 10.25
N VAL A 335 -3.57 -13.36 10.57
CA VAL A 335 -3.83 -12.27 11.51
C VAL A 335 -3.36 -12.69 12.90
N THR A 336 -2.49 -11.88 13.49
CA THR A 336 -1.86 -12.15 14.78
C THR A 336 -1.67 -10.85 15.57
N ILE A 337 -1.42 -11.00 16.87
CA ILE A 337 -0.97 -9.92 17.73
C ILE A 337 0.53 -10.11 17.97
N SER A 338 1.29 -9.02 17.86
CA SER A 338 2.71 -8.98 18.20
C SER A 338 3.00 -7.88 19.22
N GLU A 339 3.99 -8.11 20.07
CA GLU A 339 4.61 -7.04 20.86
C GLU A 339 5.43 -6.13 19.94
N LEU A 340 5.35 -4.82 20.17
CA LEU A 340 6.22 -3.83 19.52
C LEU A 340 7.65 -3.92 20.07
N GLU A 341 7.82 -4.29 21.34
CA GLU A 341 9.14 -4.64 21.88
C GLU A 341 9.70 -5.89 21.19
N GLY A 342 11.03 -5.96 21.07
CA GLY A 342 11.73 -7.06 20.42
C GLY A 342 11.85 -6.89 18.91
N SER A 343 11.38 -7.86 18.12
CA SER A 343 11.65 -7.90 16.66
C SER A 343 11.07 -6.73 15.88
N TRP A 344 10.05 -6.06 16.44
CA TRP A 344 9.39 -4.91 15.84
C TRP A 344 9.95 -3.57 16.33
N ASN A 345 10.76 -3.58 17.39
CA ASN A 345 11.14 -2.36 18.12
C ASN A 345 11.82 -1.35 17.21
N ASP A 346 12.87 -1.82 16.54
CA ASP A 346 13.68 -0.97 15.68
C ASP A 346 13.05 -0.78 14.31
N ARG A 347 11.84 -1.34 14.06
CA ARG A 347 11.15 -1.31 12.77
C ARG A 347 10.03 -0.29 12.71
N VAL A 348 9.54 0.17 13.87
CA VAL A 348 8.50 1.19 13.95
C VAL A 348 9.00 2.47 13.29
N LEU A 349 8.22 2.98 12.35
CA LEU A 349 8.47 4.26 11.70
C LEU A 349 7.67 5.37 12.40
N TRP A 350 6.35 5.37 12.18
CA TRP A 350 5.41 6.32 12.78
C TRP A 350 4.01 5.70 12.83
N GLY A 351 3.08 6.41 13.45
CA GLY A 351 1.66 6.10 13.43
C GLY A 351 0.83 7.20 12.76
N ARG A 352 -0.40 6.84 12.40
CA ARG A 352 -1.43 7.77 11.97
C ARG A 352 -2.68 7.56 12.82
N ARG A 353 -3.22 8.67 13.34
CA ARG A 353 -4.51 8.70 14.02
C ARG A 353 -5.59 9.15 13.04
N VAL A 354 -6.54 8.24 12.80
CA VAL A 354 -7.65 8.46 11.86
C VAL A 354 -9.03 8.48 12.56
N LEU A 355 -9.07 8.08 13.84
CA LEU A 355 -10.23 8.17 14.73
C LEU A 355 -10.37 9.55 15.36
#